data_AF-A0A8J7EZR9-F1
#
_entry.id   AF-A0A8J7EZR9-F1
#
_cell.length_a   1.000
_cell.length_b   1.000
_cell.length_c   1.000
_cell.angle_alpha   90.00
_cell.angle_beta   90.00
_cell.angle_gamma   90.00
#
_symmetry.space_group_name_H-M   'P 1'
#
loop_
_entity.id
_entity.type
_entity.pdbx_description
1 polymer ?
#
loop_
_entity_poly.entity_id
_entity_poly.type
_entity_poly.pdbx_seq_one_letter_code
_entity_poly.pdbx_strand_id
1 'polypeptide(L)'
;MDSENQQRYQPAPPDPSAESERSADPQADPPHDNGVNIKRSDVSLSLIDCSQPETILAALRDGQLLTVSSRRRNGLVLYKGYHAEFAGPGSAVGGMFDRDCRLVIPVGDLSLLYPESHDDRQRAYLIRRQWIRLTQQFTDKSLSLQRAQMILNQFETYFDAETVARLPDEAFAMMVGVLPQTIRLARRPPGKLKVRT
;
A
#
# COMPACT_ATOMS: atom_id res chain seq x y z
N MET A 1 -19.83 -27.85 -12.60
CA MET A 1 -20.00 -27.78 -11.14
C MET A 1 -18.90 -26.84 -10.70
N ASP A 2 -19.18 -25.55 -10.74
CA ASP A 2 -18.13 -24.51 -10.67
C ASP A 2 -18.56 -23.47 -9.65
N SER A 3 -18.51 -23.90 -8.40
CA SER A 3 -18.61 -23.06 -7.21
C SER A 3 -17.30 -23.25 -6.46
N GLU A 4 -16.82 -22.19 -5.80
CA GLU A 4 -15.62 -22.14 -4.94
C GLU A 4 -14.31 -21.70 -5.61
N ASN A 5 -14.15 -20.38 -5.79
CA ASN A 5 -13.18 -19.61 -5.00
C ASN A 5 -13.24 -18.12 -5.38
N GLN A 6 -14.21 -17.40 -4.83
CA GLN A 6 -14.17 -15.93 -4.78
C GLN A 6 -13.89 -15.52 -3.34
N GLN A 7 -12.65 -15.73 -2.88
CA GLN A 7 -12.16 -15.03 -1.70
C GLN A 7 -11.94 -13.55 -2.08
N ARG A 8 -12.98 -12.76 -1.87
CA ARG A 8 -12.90 -11.30 -1.83
C ARG A 8 -11.85 -10.91 -0.79
N TYR A 9 -10.91 -10.06 -1.19
CA TYR A 9 -10.06 -9.35 -0.25
C TYR A 9 -10.95 -8.55 0.73
N GLN A 10 -10.88 -8.89 2.01
CA GLN A 10 -11.35 -8.02 3.08
C GLN A 10 -10.12 -7.33 3.68
N PRO A 11 -10.10 -6.00 3.80
CA PRO A 11 -9.05 -5.32 4.55
C PRO A 11 -9.09 -5.82 5.99
N ALA A 12 -7.91 -6.04 6.58
CA ALA A 12 -7.82 -6.39 7.99
C ALA A 12 -8.50 -5.29 8.82
N PRO A 13 -9.35 -5.64 9.81
CA PRO A 13 -9.96 -4.65 10.68
C PRO A 13 -8.86 -3.90 11.46
N PRO A 14 -9.07 -2.62 11.78
CA PRO A 14 -8.17 -1.88 12.66
C PRO A 14 -8.07 -2.60 14.00
N ASP A 15 -6.87 -2.64 14.55
CA ASP A 15 -6.55 -3.32 15.80
C ASP A 15 -7.41 -2.76 16.96
N PRO A 16 -8.29 -3.57 17.58
CA PRO A 16 -9.17 -3.11 18.66
C PRO A 16 -8.42 -2.77 19.96
N SER A 17 -7.12 -3.04 20.04
CA SER A 17 -6.30 -2.67 21.21
C SER A 17 -5.94 -1.18 21.27
N ALA A 18 -6.32 -0.36 20.28
CA ALA A 18 -6.05 1.08 20.25
C ALA A 18 -7.18 1.97 20.85
N GLU A 19 -8.34 1.40 21.22
CA GLU A 19 -9.50 2.17 21.71
C GLU A 19 -10.11 1.60 23.00
N SER A 20 -9.31 1.37 24.03
CA SER A 20 -9.86 1.04 25.36
C SER A 20 -8.96 1.47 26.51
N GLU A 21 -8.81 2.78 26.70
CA GLU A 21 -8.45 3.34 28.01
C GLU A 21 -9.18 4.66 28.25
N ARG A 22 -10.46 4.58 28.63
CA ARG A 22 -11.10 5.58 29.49
C ARG A 22 -12.08 4.92 30.47
N SER A 23 -11.65 4.96 31.73
CA SER A 23 -12.46 5.16 32.94
C SER A 23 -13.28 3.99 33.50
N ALA A 24 -12.72 3.32 34.51
CA ALA A 24 -13.43 2.95 35.74
C ALA A 24 -12.43 2.58 36.86
N ASP A 25 -12.41 3.37 37.93
CA ASP A 25 -11.89 3.01 39.28
C ASP A 25 -12.81 1.94 39.91
N PRO A 26 -12.32 1.02 40.80
CA PRO A 26 -11.90 1.42 42.16
C PRO A 26 -10.74 0.66 42.84
N GLN A 27 -10.17 1.37 43.81
CA GLN A 27 -9.23 1.06 44.91
C GLN A 27 -9.10 -0.40 45.42
N ALA A 28 -7.85 -0.86 45.57
CA ALA A 28 -7.21 -1.24 46.86
C ALA A 28 -5.73 -1.68 46.67
N ASP A 29 -4.81 -1.06 47.42
CA ASP A 29 -3.36 -1.31 47.54
C ASP A 29 -3.04 -2.20 48.78
N PRO A 30 -1.79 -2.66 49.04
CA PRO A 30 -0.83 -3.47 48.26
C PRO A 30 -0.25 -4.61 49.19
N PRO A 31 0.93 -5.31 49.00
CA PRO A 31 2.28 -4.72 48.88
C PRO A 31 3.38 -5.47 48.05
N HIS A 32 4.44 -4.70 47.71
CA HIS A 32 5.86 -5.04 47.45
C HIS A 32 6.27 -6.13 46.44
N ASP A 33 6.97 -5.76 45.35
CA ASP A 33 8.44 -5.85 45.22
C ASP A 33 8.93 -5.32 43.85
N ASN A 34 10.21 -4.96 43.80
CA ASN A 34 10.95 -4.12 42.87
C ASN A 34 11.01 -4.59 41.40
N GLY A 35 10.74 -3.66 40.48
CA GLY A 35 11.04 -3.83 39.06
C GLY A 35 11.18 -2.48 38.37
N VAL A 36 12.34 -2.23 37.78
CA VAL A 36 12.77 -0.99 37.11
C VAL A 36 11.70 -0.45 36.15
N ASN A 37 11.19 0.75 36.45
CA ASN A 37 10.25 1.49 35.62
C ASN A 37 10.98 2.08 34.41
N ILE A 38 11.10 1.31 33.33
CA ILE A 38 11.44 1.86 32.02
C ILE A 38 10.19 2.56 31.50
N LYS A 39 10.11 3.87 31.76
CA LYS A 39 9.24 4.78 31.00
C LYS A 39 9.47 4.47 29.52
N ARG A 40 8.45 3.92 28.85
CA ARG A 40 8.37 3.86 27.39
C ARG A 40 8.39 5.32 26.92
N SER A 41 9.58 5.80 26.63
CA SER A 41 9.82 7.05 25.94
C SER A 41 9.16 6.95 24.58
N ASP A 42 8.30 7.91 24.26
CA ASP A 42 7.89 8.26 22.90
C ASP A 42 9.13 8.28 21.99
N VAL A 43 9.36 7.17 21.29
CA VAL A 43 10.38 7.12 20.24
C VAL A 43 9.79 7.92 19.11
N SER A 44 10.33 9.12 18.93
CA SER A 44 10.03 9.99 17.81
C SER A 44 10.27 9.20 16.52
N LEU A 45 9.18 8.77 15.89
CA LEU A 45 9.19 8.15 14.57
C LEU A 45 9.94 9.12 13.65
N SER A 46 11.12 8.73 13.18
CA SER A 46 11.82 9.47 12.13
C SER A 46 11.04 9.31 10.84
N LEU A 47 9.99 10.13 10.70
CA LEU A 47 9.19 10.25 9.49
C LEU A 47 10.09 10.79 8.39
N ILE A 48 10.19 10.04 7.29
CA ILE A 48 10.73 10.59 6.06
C ILE A 48 9.70 11.59 5.54
N ASP A 49 10.18 12.74 5.09
CA ASP A 49 9.36 13.70 4.38
C ASP A 49 8.86 13.07 3.07
N CYS A 50 7.60 12.61 3.10
CA CYS A 50 6.95 11.98 1.97
C CYS A 50 6.36 13.00 0.98
N SER A 51 6.53 14.31 1.22
CA SER A 51 6.06 15.37 0.33
C SER A 51 6.91 15.48 -0.94
N GLN A 52 8.16 14.99 -0.91
CA GLN A 52 9.09 15.02 -2.03
C GLN A 52 9.39 13.60 -2.53
N PRO A 53 8.84 13.19 -3.69
CA PRO A 53 9.09 11.88 -4.27
C PRO A 53 10.59 11.56 -4.47
N GLU A 54 11.42 12.57 -4.75
CA GLU A 54 12.85 12.38 -4.97
C GLU A 54 13.61 12.00 -3.70
N THR A 55 13.19 12.52 -2.54
CA THR A 55 13.75 12.12 -1.23
C THR A 55 13.44 10.66 -0.95
N ILE A 56 12.21 10.22 -1.25
CA ILE A 56 11.82 8.82 -1.13
C ILE A 56 12.67 7.97 -2.08
N LEU A 57 12.76 8.35 -3.35
CA LEU A 57 13.52 7.62 -4.36
C LEU A 57 15.00 7.46 -3.98
N ALA A 58 15.64 8.52 -3.47
CA ALA A 58 17.02 8.48 -2.99
C ALA A 58 17.18 7.48 -1.84
N ALA A 59 16.29 7.52 -0.84
CA ALA A 59 16.28 6.56 0.28
C ALA A 59 16.16 5.10 -0.21
N LEU A 60 15.27 4.82 -1.17
CA LEU A 60 15.11 3.47 -1.72
C LEU A 60 16.37 3.00 -2.46
N ARG A 61 17.00 3.88 -3.25
CA ARG A 61 18.23 3.59 -4.00
C ARG A 61 19.44 3.35 -3.11
N ASP A 62 19.52 4.07 -2.00
CA ASP A 62 20.53 3.86 -0.95
C ASP A 62 20.28 2.55 -0.17
N GLY A 63 19.15 1.89 -0.44
CA GLY A 63 18.79 0.61 0.17
C GLY A 63 18.21 0.75 1.57
N GLN A 64 17.72 1.93 1.95
CA GLN A 64 16.97 2.10 3.19
C GLN A 64 15.69 1.27 3.13
N LEU A 65 15.38 0.54 4.20
CA LEU A 65 14.15 -0.23 4.32
C LEU A 65 13.12 0.57 5.10
N LEU A 66 11.96 0.76 4.50
CA LEU A 66 10.84 1.51 5.05
C LEU A 66 9.57 0.66 4.96
N THR A 67 8.54 1.09 5.67
CA THR A 67 7.22 0.46 5.67
C THR A 67 6.17 1.53 5.43
N VAL A 68 5.26 1.27 4.50
CA VAL A 68 4.07 2.11 4.29
C VAL A 68 3.17 2.00 5.52
N SER A 69 2.78 3.12 6.11
CA SER A 69 1.93 3.15 7.31
C SER A 69 0.63 2.38 7.11
N SER A 70 0.34 1.41 7.98
CA SER A 70 -0.91 0.63 7.94
C SER A 70 -2.14 1.40 8.42
N ARG A 71 -1.95 2.59 9.01
CA ARG A 71 -3.01 3.37 9.66
C ARG A 71 -3.81 4.26 8.71
N ARG A 72 -3.44 4.32 7.43
CA ARG A 72 -4.00 5.27 6.46
C ARG A 72 -4.29 4.60 5.11
N ARG A 73 -5.20 5.21 4.34
CA ARG A 73 -5.40 4.87 2.92
C ARG A 73 -4.30 5.52 2.10
N ASN A 74 -3.14 4.86 2.06
CA ASN A 74 -1.99 5.33 1.34
C ASN A 74 -1.22 4.19 0.65
N GLY A 75 -0.22 4.56 -0.14
CA GLY A 75 0.67 3.61 -0.77
C GLY A 75 1.69 4.30 -1.64
N LEU A 76 2.58 3.50 -2.20
CA LEU A 76 3.64 3.98 -3.07
C LEU A 76 3.64 3.14 -4.36
N VAL A 77 3.53 3.81 -5.50
CA VAL A 77 3.80 3.16 -6.79
C VAL A 77 5.29 3.25 -7.05
N LEU A 78 5.90 2.10 -7.33
CA LEU A 78 7.33 1.94 -7.59
C LEU A 78 7.52 1.60 -9.06
N TYR A 79 8.14 2.50 -9.82
CA TYR A 79 8.51 2.23 -11.21
C TYR A 79 9.85 1.51 -11.23
N LYS A 80 9.88 0.31 -11.81
CA LYS A 80 11.09 -0.48 -12.02
C LYS A 80 11.47 -0.48 -13.50
N GLY A 81 12.42 -1.33 -13.85
CA GLY A 81 12.96 -1.40 -15.21
C GLY A 81 11.91 -1.55 -16.31
N TYR A 82 10.93 -2.44 -16.09
CA TYR A 82 9.97 -2.89 -17.10
C TYR A 82 8.53 -3.02 -16.60
N HIS A 83 8.28 -2.68 -15.34
CA HIS A 83 6.98 -2.79 -14.71
C HIS A 83 6.82 -1.77 -13.58
N ALA A 84 5.62 -1.63 -13.07
CA ALA A 84 5.33 -0.89 -11.85
C ALA A 84 4.75 -1.82 -10.79
N GLU A 85 5.01 -1.53 -9.53
CA GLU A 85 4.43 -2.22 -8.38
C GLU A 85 3.69 -1.21 -7.51
N PHE A 86 2.57 -1.63 -6.91
CA PHE A 86 1.94 -0.86 -5.85
C PHE A 86 2.25 -1.51 -4.50
N ALA A 87 2.93 -0.76 -3.63
CA ALA A 87 3.14 -1.11 -2.23
C ALA A 87 2.08 -0.38 -1.38
N GLY A 88 1.06 -1.12 -0.95
CA GLY A 88 -0.01 -0.59 -0.12
C GLY A 88 0.33 -0.55 1.38
N PRO A 89 -0.64 -0.23 2.24
CA PRO A 89 -0.42 -0.10 3.68
C PRO A 89 0.18 -1.35 4.30
N GLY A 90 1.11 -1.15 5.24
CA GLY A 90 1.87 -2.20 5.91
C GLY A 90 2.95 -2.84 5.03
N SER A 91 3.07 -2.47 3.76
CA SER A 91 4.04 -3.07 2.85
C SER A 91 5.45 -2.51 3.06
N ALA A 92 6.46 -3.38 3.00
CA ALA A 92 7.85 -2.98 2.93
C ALA A 92 8.16 -2.28 1.59
N VAL A 93 8.98 -1.23 1.60
CA VAL A 93 9.57 -0.58 0.43
C VAL A 93 11.04 -0.30 0.67
N GLY A 94 11.86 -0.37 -0.39
CA GLY A 94 13.30 -0.15 -0.29
C GLY A 94 14.08 -1.44 -0.05
N GLY A 95 15.10 -1.36 0.81
CA GLY A 95 16.01 -2.47 1.05
C GLY A 95 16.74 -2.91 -0.23
N MET A 96 16.97 -4.21 -0.40
CA MET A 96 17.63 -4.74 -1.59
C MET A 96 16.73 -4.82 -2.83
N PHE A 97 15.40 -4.78 -2.66
CA PHE A 97 14.44 -5.09 -3.73
C PHE A 97 14.03 -3.91 -4.59
N ASP A 98 14.25 -2.68 -4.10
CA ASP A 98 13.82 -1.45 -4.78
C ASP A 98 15.01 -0.52 -5.10
N ARG A 99 16.25 -1.00 -5.04
CA ARG A 99 17.45 -0.21 -5.41
C ARG A 99 17.46 0.19 -6.88
N ASP A 100 16.82 -0.59 -7.73
CA ASP A 100 16.66 -0.34 -9.16
C ASP A 100 15.46 0.56 -9.47
N CYS A 101 14.76 1.07 -8.44
CA CYS A 101 13.60 1.93 -8.63
C CYS A 101 14.01 3.19 -9.41
N ARG A 102 13.23 3.50 -10.45
CA ARG A 102 13.49 4.61 -11.38
C ARG A 102 12.73 5.87 -11.02
N LEU A 103 11.52 5.71 -10.51
CA LEU A 103 10.58 6.76 -10.16
C LEU A 103 9.63 6.21 -9.09
N VAL A 104 9.15 7.08 -8.21
CA VAL A 104 8.09 6.74 -7.26
C VAL A 104 6.92 7.71 -7.39
N ILE A 105 5.70 7.23 -7.14
CA ILE A 105 4.50 8.08 -7.05
C ILE A 105 3.83 7.82 -5.70
N PRO A 106 3.84 8.80 -4.78
CA PRO A 106 3.01 8.77 -3.57
C PRO A 106 1.52 8.69 -3.92
N VAL A 107 0.78 7.84 -3.19
CA VAL A 107 -0.67 7.66 -3.37
C VAL A 107 -1.37 7.90 -2.04
N GLY A 108 -2.42 8.73 -2.06
CA GLY A 108 -3.14 9.14 -0.86
C GLY A 108 -2.28 9.96 0.09
N ASP A 109 -2.56 9.84 1.39
CA ASP A 109 -1.78 10.49 2.45
C ASP A 109 -0.58 9.63 2.87
N LEU A 110 0.44 9.61 2.00
CA LEU A 110 1.61 8.76 2.17
C LEU A 110 2.37 9.06 3.47
N SER A 111 2.60 8.01 4.23
CA SER A 111 3.44 8.01 5.43
C SER A 111 4.32 6.77 5.40
N LEU A 112 5.63 6.98 5.46
CA LEU A 112 6.66 5.94 5.52
C LEU A 112 7.31 5.93 6.90
N LEU A 113 7.51 4.73 7.44
CA LEU A 113 8.05 4.48 8.77
C LEU A 113 9.25 3.55 8.67
N TYR A 114 10.21 3.69 9.57
CA TYR A 114 11.24 2.67 9.75
C TYR A 114 10.66 1.47 10.52
N PRO A 115 10.85 0.22 10.07
CA PRO A 115 10.45 -0.94 10.85
C PRO A 115 11.35 -1.09 12.09
N GLU A 116 10.75 -1.19 13.27
CA GLU A 116 11.47 -1.16 14.55
C GLU A 116 12.13 -2.49 14.88
N SER A 117 11.52 -3.61 14.48
CA SER A 117 11.97 -4.95 14.81
C SER A 117 12.17 -5.84 13.59
N HIS A 118 12.83 -6.99 13.80
CA HIS A 118 12.92 -8.03 12.77
C HIS A 118 11.53 -8.56 12.38
N ASP A 119 10.64 -8.71 13.36
CA ASP A 119 9.28 -9.20 13.13
C ASP A 119 8.45 -8.21 12.31
N ASP A 120 8.64 -6.89 12.53
CA ASP A 120 7.99 -5.86 11.71
C ASP A 120 8.49 -5.89 10.26
N ARG A 121 9.81 -6.09 10.06
CA ARG A 121 10.36 -6.28 8.71
C ARG A 121 9.77 -7.50 8.03
N GLN A 122 9.72 -8.64 8.73
CA GLN A 122 9.16 -9.88 8.19
C GLN A 122 7.68 -9.71 7.84
N ARG A 123 6.89 -9.09 8.72
CA ARG A 123 5.47 -8.80 8.48
C ARG A 123 5.31 -7.88 7.25
N ALA A 124 6.11 -6.83 7.15
CA ALA A 124 6.03 -5.88 6.04
C ALA A 124 6.36 -6.52 4.68
N TYR A 125 7.33 -7.44 4.63
CA TYR A 125 7.61 -8.22 3.43
C TYR A 125 6.48 -9.21 3.08
N LEU A 126 5.88 -9.87 4.08
CA LEU A 126 4.75 -10.76 3.86
C LEU A 126 3.55 -10.00 3.29
N ILE A 127 3.28 -8.80 3.78
CA ILE A 127 2.24 -7.91 3.25
C ILE A 127 2.58 -7.46 1.83
N ARG A 128 3.84 -7.09 1.54
CA ARG A 128 4.24 -6.77 0.16
C ARG A 128 3.96 -7.92 -0.80
N ARG A 129 4.24 -9.17 -0.40
CA ARG A 129 3.94 -10.35 -1.21
C ARG A 129 2.44 -10.49 -1.49
N GLN A 130 1.57 -10.11 -0.55
CA GLN A 130 0.12 -10.13 -0.77
C GLN A 130 -0.30 -9.11 -1.83
N TRP A 131 0.24 -7.89 -1.79
CA TRP A 131 0.00 -6.87 -2.83
C TRP A 131 0.45 -7.34 -4.20
N ILE A 132 1.64 -7.93 -4.30
CA ILE A 132 2.14 -8.50 -5.56
C ILE A 132 1.20 -9.60 -6.08
N ARG A 133 0.75 -10.51 -5.21
CA ARG A 133 -0.19 -11.57 -5.58
C ARG A 133 -1.54 -11.03 -6.04
N LEU A 134 -2.04 -9.95 -5.43
CA LEU A 134 -3.27 -9.30 -5.86
C LEU A 134 -3.14 -8.77 -7.29
N THR A 135 -2.06 -8.04 -7.59
CA THR A 135 -1.80 -7.56 -8.96
C THR A 135 -1.62 -8.72 -9.93
N GLN A 136 -0.98 -9.82 -9.51
CA GLN A 136 -0.83 -11.01 -10.32
C GLN A 136 -2.19 -11.61 -10.75
N GLN A 137 -3.17 -11.66 -9.84
CA GLN A 137 -4.53 -12.14 -10.18
C GLN A 137 -5.19 -11.31 -11.28
N PHE A 138 -4.83 -10.03 -11.40
CA PHE A 138 -5.29 -9.18 -12.50
C PHE A 138 -4.55 -9.52 -13.78
N THR A 139 -3.23 -9.67 -13.73
CA THR A 139 -2.42 -10.03 -14.91
C THR A 139 -2.76 -11.39 -15.50
N ASP A 140 -3.28 -12.31 -14.68
CA ASP A 140 -3.71 -13.64 -15.12
C ASP A 140 -4.96 -13.61 -16.02
N LYS A 141 -5.65 -12.47 -16.17
CA LYS A 141 -6.75 -12.35 -17.13
C LYS A 141 -6.21 -12.20 -18.55
N SER A 142 -6.73 -12.99 -19.48
CA SER A 142 -6.35 -12.96 -20.89
C SER A 142 -6.61 -11.59 -21.54
N LEU A 143 -7.81 -11.03 -21.32
CA LEU A 143 -8.25 -9.80 -21.96
C LEU A 143 -7.67 -8.56 -21.28
N SER A 144 -6.92 -7.76 -22.04
CA SER A 144 -6.26 -6.53 -21.56
C SER A 144 -7.24 -5.54 -20.90
N LEU A 145 -8.43 -5.36 -21.49
CA LEU A 145 -9.44 -4.47 -20.92
C LEU A 145 -9.94 -4.98 -19.56
N GLN A 146 -10.05 -6.29 -19.35
CA GLN A 146 -10.43 -6.85 -18.04
C GLN A 146 -9.35 -6.58 -16.99
N ARG A 147 -8.07 -6.74 -17.34
CA ARG A 147 -6.94 -6.41 -16.44
C ARG A 147 -7.00 -4.95 -16.02
N ALA A 148 -7.20 -4.06 -16.98
CA ALA A 148 -7.35 -2.62 -16.77
C ALA A 148 -8.54 -2.29 -15.85
N GLN A 149 -9.70 -2.91 -16.09
CA GLN A 149 -10.89 -2.71 -15.26
C GLN A 149 -10.65 -3.20 -13.82
N MET A 150 -10.02 -4.36 -13.64
CA MET A 150 -9.77 -4.93 -12.32
C MET A 150 -8.85 -4.05 -11.47
N ILE A 151 -7.74 -3.55 -12.04
CA ILE A 151 -6.83 -2.68 -11.28
C ILE A 151 -7.47 -1.34 -10.93
N LEU A 152 -8.24 -0.75 -11.85
CA LEU A 152 -8.96 0.50 -11.58
C LEU A 152 -10.02 0.31 -10.50
N ASN A 153 -10.86 -0.73 -10.62
CA ASN A 153 -11.89 -1.05 -9.61
C ASN A 153 -11.26 -1.32 -8.23
N GLN A 154 -10.11 -2.00 -8.19
CA GLN A 154 -9.40 -2.25 -6.95
C GLN A 154 -8.94 -0.93 -6.31
N PHE A 155 -8.39 -0.01 -7.10
CA PHE A 155 -7.98 1.30 -6.60
C PHE A 155 -9.17 2.17 -6.17
N GLU A 156 -10.28 2.16 -6.91
CA GLU A 156 -11.51 2.90 -6.57
C GLU A 156 -12.22 2.34 -5.33
N THR A 157 -12.03 1.05 -5.03
CA THR A 157 -12.52 0.46 -3.77
C THR A 157 -11.72 0.98 -2.57
N TYR A 158 -10.44 1.30 -2.78
CA TYR A 158 -9.50 1.62 -1.72
C TYR A 158 -9.30 3.12 -1.51
N PHE A 159 -9.20 3.88 -2.59
CA PHE A 159 -8.95 5.31 -2.65
C PHE A 159 -10.17 6.07 -3.16
N ASP A 160 -10.27 7.35 -2.81
CA ASP A 160 -11.28 8.24 -3.38
C ASP A 160 -11.03 8.49 -4.88
N ALA A 161 -12.07 8.93 -5.59
CA ALA A 161 -12.04 9.13 -7.03
C ALA A 161 -11.00 10.18 -7.46
N GLU A 162 -10.74 11.20 -6.65
CA GLU A 162 -9.76 12.25 -6.96
C GLU A 162 -8.33 11.68 -6.92
N THR A 163 -8.01 10.90 -5.89
CA THR A 163 -6.74 10.20 -5.75
C THR A 163 -6.49 9.25 -6.92
N VAL A 164 -7.49 8.48 -7.35
CA VAL A 164 -7.36 7.57 -8.50
C VAL A 164 -7.24 8.32 -9.83
N ALA A 165 -7.89 9.48 -9.96
CA ALA A 165 -7.82 10.32 -11.15
C ALA A 165 -6.44 10.99 -11.33
N ARG A 166 -5.73 11.30 -10.24
CA ARG A 166 -4.38 11.88 -10.28
C ARG A 166 -3.29 10.89 -10.73
N LEU A 167 -3.55 9.59 -10.63
CA LEU A 167 -2.59 8.58 -11.05
C LEU A 167 -2.52 8.46 -12.59
N PRO A 168 -1.31 8.49 -13.18
CA PRO A 168 -1.15 8.44 -14.63
C PRO A 168 -1.60 7.08 -15.19
N ASP A 169 -2.10 7.08 -16.42
CA ASP A 169 -2.50 5.84 -17.10
C ASP A 169 -1.31 4.87 -17.22
N GLU A 170 -0.10 5.39 -17.38
CA GLU A 170 1.16 4.65 -17.44
C GLU A 170 1.42 3.83 -16.16
N ALA A 171 1.07 4.36 -14.97
CA ALA A 171 1.25 3.64 -13.71
C ALA A 171 0.43 2.35 -13.71
N PHE A 172 -0.87 2.48 -14.00
CA PHE A 172 -1.78 1.34 -14.06
C PHE A 172 -1.40 0.37 -15.17
N ALA A 173 -1.04 0.91 -16.35
CA ALA A 173 -0.64 0.12 -17.50
C ALA A 173 0.55 -0.78 -17.18
N MET A 174 1.58 -0.23 -16.54
CA MET A 174 2.77 -0.99 -16.14
C MET A 174 2.54 -1.94 -14.97
N MET A 175 1.54 -1.69 -14.11
CA MET A 175 1.16 -2.63 -13.05
C MET A 175 0.52 -3.90 -13.60
N VAL A 176 -0.28 -3.81 -14.67
CA VAL A 176 -1.04 -4.97 -15.20
C VAL A 176 -0.68 -5.40 -16.63
N GLY A 177 0.43 -4.88 -17.17
CA GLY A 177 0.96 -5.29 -18.46
C GLY A 177 0.02 -5.00 -19.64
N VAL A 178 -0.50 -3.77 -19.72
CA VAL A 178 -1.34 -3.29 -20.83
C VAL A 178 -0.82 -1.97 -21.38
N LEU A 179 -1.42 -1.46 -22.45
CA LEU A 179 -1.09 -0.14 -22.99
C LEU A 179 -1.80 0.96 -22.16
N PRO A 180 -1.20 2.17 -21.99
CA PRO A 180 -1.88 3.30 -21.35
C PRO A 180 -3.23 3.64 -21.98
N GLN A 181 -3.36 3.46 -23.29
CA GLN A 181 -4.62 3.63 -24.02
C GLN A 181 -5.71 2.66 -23.54
N THR A 182 -5.36 1.44 -23.14
CA THR A 182 -6.30 0.46 -22.57
C THR A 182 -6.82 0.93 -21.22
N ILE A 183 -5.96 1.49 -20.36
CA ILE A 183 -6.38 2.12 -19.09
C ILE A 183 -7.34 3.28 -19.36
N ARG A 184 -6.99 4.16 -20.31
CA ARG A 184 -7.82 5.30 -20.71
C ARG A 184 -9.20 4.87 -21.22
N LEU A 185 -9.28 3.75 -21.92
CA LEU A 185 -10.55 3.18 -22.36
C LEU A 185 -11.35 2.64 -21.17
N ALA A 186 -10.72 1.92 -20.24
CA ALA A 186 -11.37 1.37 -19.05
C ALA A 186 -11.89 2.46 -18.09
N ARG A 187 -11.22 3.62 -18.00
CA ARG A 187 -11.69 4.79 -17.24
C ARG A 187 -12.95 5.45 -17.81
N ARG A 188 -13.32 5.17 -19.06
CA ARG A 188 -14.51 5.78 -19.65
C ARG A 188 -15.77 5.12 -19.07
N PRO A 189 -16.77 5.91 -18.64
CA PRO A 189 -18.04 5.34 -18.24
C PRO A 189 -18.68 4.58 -19.44
N PRO A 190 -19.33 3.43 -19.18
CA PRO A 190 -20.00 2.68 -20.23
C PRO A 190 -21.03 3.57 -20.96
N GLY A 191 -20.96 3.64 -22.30
CA GLY A 191 -21.94 4.33 -23.14
C GLY A 191 -21.46 5.59 -23.90
N LYS A 192 -20.20 6.02 -23.79
CA LYS A 192 -19.65 7.18 -24.54
C LYS A 192 -18.63 6.82 -25.64
N LEU A 193 -18.89 5.76 -26.41
CA LEU A 193 -18.15 5.48 -27.64
C LEU A 193 -18.93 6.03 -28.83
N LYS A 194 -18.71 7.31 -29.17
CA LYS A 194 -19.03 7.80 -30.53
C LYS A 194 -17.95 7.26 -31.46
N VAL A 195 -18.17 6.08 -32.01
CA VAL A 195 -17.41 5.60 -33.16
C VAL A 195 -17.81 6.51 -34.32
N ARG A 196 -16.89 7.38 -34.77
CA ARG A 196 -17.06 8.04 -36.07
C ARG A 196 -16.76 6.97 -37.12
N THR A 197 -17.81 6.57 -37.84
CA THR A 197 -17.74 5.79 -39.08
C THR A 197 -17.21 6.66 -40.20
#